data_AF-A0A0P6RLI8-F1
#
_entry.id   AF-A0A0P6RLI8-F1
#
_cell.length_a   1.000
_cell.length_b   1.000
_cell.length_c   1.000
_cell.angle_alpha   90.00
_cell.angle_beta   90.00
_cell.angle_gamma   90.00
#
_symmetry.space_group_name_H-M   'P 1'
#
loop_
_entity.id
_entity.type
_entity.pdbx_description
1 polymer ?
#
loop_
_entity_poly.entity_id
_entity_poly.type
_entity_poly.pdbx_seq_one_letter_code
_entity_poly.pdbx_strand_id
1 'polypeptide(L)'
;MLVDVLVFGGIYDCTKRELKIEYLRKSLHLALAQFSELTGIPFPVIPRLDLHDDVDFWALAEREEGGLKIHVGGGVLPAITTLWNDALSESNFILGVHSPLLVEKTDAVQMSLGWLMLHEMQHFVLGHFDIVGRTFLSETARGKRLALTSRGVSKTSIFDDLDATIKPMVEPCLELQADHDAIDLVLDAYSTDEWPSLRARIAAIAAMIMLIEREDAKLVEAHSSHPKAATRIFQLLGHVTEMPLILAQRKAVLNGAANVDPNDIPSNEEQSAFNREVVIPSFFDVVNLARVAGADSICNDLGEASDFFCDVGTAKMGNVSAFKGLRTSGAKQWADLVVVNERIKELFAQDGLVI
;
A
#
# COMPACT_ATOMS: atom_id res chain seq x y z
N MET A 1 -19.98 -10.51 -46.48
CA MET A 1 -21.06 -9.51 -46.65
C MET A 1 -22.13 -9.83 -45.62
N LEU A 2 -22.35 -8.89 -44.70
CA LEU A 2 -23.44 -8.84 -43.70
C LEU A 2 -23.53 -10.01 -42.70
N VAL A 3 -22.94 -9.78 -41.52
CA VAL A 3 -23.51 -10.31 -40.27
C VAL A 3 -24.12 -9.09 -39.57
N ASP A 4 -25.44 -9.16 -39.41
CA ASP A 4 -26.26 -8.12 -38.82
C ASP A 4 -25.89 -7.84 -37.36
N VAL A 5 -25.64 -6.56 -37.11
CA VAL A 5 -25.51 -5.97 -35.78
C VAL A 5 -26.92 -5.84 -35.21
N LEU A 6 -27.34 -6.83 -34.42
CA LEU A 6 -28.45 -6.69 -33.48
C LEU A 6 -27.89 -6.26 -32.13
N VAL A 7 -28.19 -5.00 -31.79
CA VAL A 7 -27.87 -4.33 -30.53
C VAL A 7 -28.59 -5.06 -29.39
N PHE A 8 -27.87 -5.91 -28.65
CA PHE A 8 -28.21 -6.34 -27.29
C PHE A 8 -27.24 -5.69 -26.30
N GLY A 9 -27.40 -4.38 -26.08
CA GLY A 9 -26.55 -3.60 -25.17
C GLY A 9 -26.72 -3.90 -23.68
N GLY A 10 -27.70 -4.73 -23.28
CA GLY A 10 -27.99 -4.99 -21.86
C GLY A 10 -27.43 -6.30 -21.29
N ILE A 11 -27.28 -7.35 -22.10
CA ILE A 11 -26.87 -8.68 -21.60
C ILE A 11 -25.35 -8.80 -21.54
N TYR A 12 -24.63 -8.15 -22.46
CA TYR A 12 -23.17 -8.20 -22.54
C TYR A 12 -22.47 -7.42 -21.41
N ASP A 13 -23.15 -6.44 -20.81
CA ASP A 13 -22.61 -5.59 -19.75
C ASP A 13 -22.76 -6.24 -18.37
N CYS A 14 -23.87 -6.96 -18.13
CA CYS A 14 -24.11 -7.72 -16.90
C CYS A 14 -23.02 -8.76 -16.67
N THR A 15 -22.66 -9.53 -17.69
CA THR A 15 -21.61 -10.57 -17.59
C THR A 15 -20.24 -9.96 -17.28
N LYS A 16 -19.91 -8.78 -17.83
CA LYS A 16 -18.65 -8.10 -17.54
C LYS A 16 -18.61 -7.60 -16.10
N ARG A 17 -19.71 -7.05 -15.59
CA ARG A 17 -19.82 -6.63 -14.18
C ARG A 17 -19.70 -7.82 -13.23
N GLU A 18 -20.39 -8.92 -13.51
CA GLU A 18 -20.35 -10.15 -12.71
C GLU A 18 -18.93 -10.73 -12.61
N LEU A 19 -18.20 -10.76 -13.72
CA LEU A 19 -16.80 -11.19 -13.73
C LEU A 19 -15.88 -10.25 -12.92
N LYS A 20 -16.09 -8.93 -13.03
CA LYS A 20 -15.31 -7.95 -12.25
C LYS A 20 -15.53 -8.13 -10.75
N ILE A 21 -16.79 -8.23 -10.32
CA ILE A 21 -17.11 -8.37 -8.90
C ILE A 21 -16.67 -9.73 -8.35
N GLU A 22 -16.71 -10.80 -9.14
CA GLU A 22 -16.15 -12.10 -8.76
C GLU A 22 -14.64 -12.01 -8.51
N TYR A 23 -13.90 -11.32 -9.38
CA TYR A 23 -12.46 -11.11 -9.21
C TYR A 23 -12.14 -10.35 -7.92
N LEU A 24 -12.84 -9.25 -7.66
CA LEU A 24 -12.65 -8.46 -6.44
C LEU A 24 -13.08 -9.23 -5.17
N ARG A 25 -14.17 -10.02 -5.24
CA ARG A 25 -14.58 -10.91 -4.14
C ARG A 25 -13.53 -11.97 -3.85
N LYS A 26 -12.93 -12.56 -4.88
CA LYS A 26 -11.80 -13.48 -4.72
C LYS A 26 -10.63 -12.78 -4.03
N SER A 27 -10.27 -11.55 -4.44
CA SER A 27 -9.24 -10.76 -3.77
C SER A 27 -9.54 -10.50 -2.30
N LEU A 28 -10.76 -10.09 -1.96
CA LEU A 28 -11.16 -9.87 -0.58
C LEU A 28 -11.12 -11.18 0.24
N HIS A 29 -11.54 -12.31 -0.35
CA HIS A 29 -11.48 -13.60 0.33
C HIS A 29 -10.05 -14.03 0.63
N LEU A 30 -9.14 -13.87 -0.33
CA LEU A 30 -7.72 -14.16 -0.13
C LEU A 30 -7.10 -13.21 0.90
N ALA A 31 -7.44 -11.92 0.89
CA ALA A 31 -7.00 -10.95 1.90
C ALA A 31 -7.45 -11.35 3.32
N LEU A 32 -8.70 -11.77 3.49
CA LEU A 32 -9.22 -12.25 4.78
C LEU A 32 -8.53 -13.54 5.25
N ALA A 33 -8.25 -14.45 4.32
CA ALA A 33 -7.51 -15.69 4.61
C ALA A 33 -6.08 -15.36 5.06
N GLN A 34 -5.38 -14.52 4.29
CA GLN A 34 -4.02 -14.05 4.60
C GLN A 34 -3.95 -13.37 5.97
N PHE A 35 -4.89 -12.45 6.26
CA PHE A 35 -4.98 -11.80 7.56
C PHE A 35 -5.13 -12.83 8.68
N SER A 36 -6.02 -13.81 8.51
CA SER A 36 -6.30 -14.82 9.53
C SER A 36 -5.11 -15.76 9.76
N GLU A 37 -4.42 -16.13 8.69
CA GLU A 37 -3.24 -16.98 8.74
C GLU A 37 -2.08 -16.30 9.47
N LEU A 38 -1.78 -15.04 9.12
CA LEU A 38 -0.62 -14.33 9.66
C LEU A 38 -0.82 -13.76 11.06
N THR A 39 -2.04 -13.31 11.39
CA THR A 39 -2.35 -12.76 12.72
C THR A 39 -2.78 -13.84 13.71
N GLY A 40 -3.13 -15.04 13.23
CA GLY A 40 -3.67 -16.13 14.04
C GLY A 40 -5.10 -15.90 14.56
N ILE A 41 -5.75 -14.81 14.14
CA ILE A 41 -7.13 -14.48 14.52
C ILE A 41 -7.97 -14.09 13.28
N PRO A 42 -9.27 -14.41 13.24
CA PRO A 42 -10.11 -13.97 12.14
C PRO A 42 -10.23 -12.44 12.13
N PHE A 43 -10.46 -11.87 10.93
CA PHE A 43 -10.79 -10.46 10.83
C PHE A 43 -12.04 -10.13 11.68
N PRO A 44 -12.09 -9.01 12.42
CA PRO A 44 -13.13 -8.78 13.43
C PRO A 44 -14.56 -8.71 12.90
N VAL A 45 -14.72 -8.37 11.61
CA VAL A 45 -16.01 -8.30 10.90
C VAL A 45 -15.88 -9.02 9.56
N ILE A 46 -16.98 -9.25 8.83
CA ILE A 46 -16.90 -9.71 7.44
C ILE A 46 -17.10 -8.49 6.54
N PRO A 47 -16.07 -7.99 5.84
CA PRO A 47 -16.22 -6.83 4.98
C PRO A 47 -17.19 -7.11 3.84
N ARG A 48 -18.07 -6.15 3.57
CA ARG A 48 -18.95 -6.17 2.39
C ARG A 48 -18.29 -5.44 1.24
N LEU A 49 -18.19 -6.10 0.09
CA LEU A 49 -17.71 -5.46 -1.13
C LEU A 49 -18.88 -4.86 -1.93
N ASP A 50 -18.71 -3.61 -2.35
CA ASP A 50 -19.65 -2.90 -3.23
C ASP A 50 -18.93 -2.37 -4.48
N LEU A 51 -19.34 -2.84 -5.66
CA LEU A 51 -18.75 -2.44 -6.94
C LEU A 51 -19.65 -1.41 -7.63
N HIS A 52 -19.10 -0.22 -7.83
CA HIS A 52 -19.77 0.87 -8.55
C HIS A 52 -19.61 0.71 -10.06
N ASP A 53 -20.65 1.09 -10.80
CA ASP A 53 -20.73 0.96 -12.26
C ASP A 53 -19.98 2.08 -13.02
N ASP A 54 -19.21 2.91 -12.32
CA ASP A 54 -18.39 3.95 -12.94
C ASP A 54 -17.12 3.39 -13.58
N VAL A 55 -16.46 4.23 -14.39
CA VAL A 55 -15.19 3.89 -15.05
C VAL A 55 -13.98 4.41 -14.29
N ASP A 56 -14.21 5.00 -13.13
CA ASP A 56 -13.19 5.71 -12.39
C ASP A 56 -12.38 4.73 -11.52
N PHE A 57 -11.13 5.08 -11.27
CA PHE A 57 -10.28 4.34 -10.35
C PHE A 57 -10.35 5.02 -8.98
N TRP A 58 -10.91 4.30 -8.01
CA TRP A 58 -10.97 4.70 -6.61
C TRP A 58 -11.38 3.49 -5.76
N ALA A 59 -10.94 3.49 -4.50
CA ALA A 59 -11.44 2.63 -3.44
C ALA A 59 -11.71 3.48 -2.18
N LEU A 60 -12.63 3.00 -1.35
CA LEU A 60 -12.86 3.58 -0.03
C LEU A 60 -13.44 2.56 0.95
N ALA A 61 -12.95 2.60 2.18
CA ALA A 61 -13.53 1.92 3.31
C ALA A 61 -14.60 2.80 4.00
N GLU A 62 -15.78 2.21 4.23
CA GLU A 62 -16.91 2.80 4.95
C GLU A 62 -17.21 1.94 6.19
N ARG A 63 -17.20 2.55 7.37
CA ARG A 63 -17.68 1.94 8.61
C ARG A 63 -19.20 2.04 8.68
N GLU A 64 -19.86 0.90 8.79
CA GLU A 64 -21.30 0.79 9.00
C GLU A 64 -21.62 0.30 10.43
N GLU A 65 -22.90 0.34 10.81
CA GLU A 65 -23.36 -0.27 12.06
C GLU A 65 -23.04 -1.78 12.06
N GLY A 66 -22.06 -2.17 12.87
CA GLY A 66 -21.65 -3.57 13.04
C GLY A 66 -20.74 -4.13 11.94
N GLY A 67 -20.18 -3.30 11.06
CA GLY A 67 -19.35 -3.84 9.97
C GLY A 67 -18.48 -2.84 9.23
N LEU A 68 -17.84 -3.37 8.18
CA LEU A 68 -17.00 -2.66 7.23
C LEU A 68 -17.57 -2.89 5.84
N LYS A 69 -17.70 -1.85 5.04
CA LYS A 69 -17.98 -1.93 3.61
C LYS A 69 -16.80 -1.34 2.85
N ILE A 70 -16.37 -2.02 1.80
CA ILE A 70 -15.32 -1.55 0.89
C ILE A 70 -16.02 -1.26 -0.44
N HIS A 71 -16.01 0.00 -0.86
CA HIS A 71 -16.49 0.37 -2.18
C HIS A 71 -15.32 0.46 -3.15
N VAL A 72 -15.55 -0.02 -4.37
CA VAL A 72 -14.55 -0.04 -5.43
C VAL A 72 -15.18 0.53 -6.70
N GLY A 73 -14.50 1.49 -7.32
CA GLY A 73 -14.84 2.02 -8.64
C GLY A 73 -14.66 0.98 -9.74
N GLY A 74 -15.49 1.01 -10.77
CA GLY A 74 -15.47 0.01 -11.84
C GLY A 74 -14.23 0.10 -12.74
N GLY A 75 -13.40 1.14 -12.57
CA GLY A 75 -12.10 1.35 -13.22
C GLY A 75 -10.90 0.68 -12.55
N VAL A 76 -11.01 0.21 -11.29
CA VAL A 76 -9.87 -0.37 -10.55
C VAL A 76 -9.29 -1.60 -11.26
N LEU A 77 -10.11 -2.64 -11.49
CA LEU A 77 -9.65 -3.87 -12.14
C LEU A 77 -9.13 -3.63 -13.58
N PRO A 78 -9.82 -2.86 -14.45
CA PRO A 78 -9.28 -2.50 -15.77
C PRO A 78 -7.93 -1.78 -15.70
N ALA A 79 -7.77 -0.79 -14.81
CA ALA A 79 -6.52 -0.02 -14.74
C ALA A 79 -5.32 -0.89 -14.34
N ILE A 80 -5.46 -1.72 -13.31
CA ILE A 80 -4.37 -2.61 -12.87
C ILE A 80 -4.09 -3.71 -13.90
N THR A 81 -5.12 -4.21 -14.58
CA THR A 81 -4.96 -5.20 -15.66
C THR A 81 -4.20 -4.61 -16.85
N THR A 82 -4.52 -3.37 -17.23
CA THR A 82 -3.81 -2.65 -18.29
C THR A 82 -2.37 -2.38 -17.91
N LEU A 83 -2.10 -1.88 -16.69
CA LEU A 83 -0.73 -1.64 -16.24
C LEU A 83 0.12 -2.92 -16.32
N TRP A 84 -0.39 -4.05 -15.84
CA TRP A 84 0.34 -5.33 -15.92
C TRP A 84 0.47 -5.86 -17.35
N ASN A 85 -0.50 -5.64 -18.22
CA ASN A 85 -0.35 -5.94 -19.65
C ASN A 85 0.81 -5.17 -20.28
N ASP A 86 0.85 -3.86 -20.03
CA ASP A 86 1.84 -2.98 -20.61
C ASP A 86 3.23 -3.32 -20.04
N ALA A 87 3.33 -3.52 -18.73
CA ALA A 87 4.58 -3.87 -18.06
C ALA A 87 5.15 -5.20 -18.56
N LEU A 88 4.32 -6.23 -18.68
CA LEU A 88 4.73 -7.54 -19.19
C LEU A 88 4.90 -7.58 -20.73
N SER A 89 4.65 -6.47 -21.41
CA SER A 89 5.02 -6.31 -22.83
C SER A 89 6.36 -5.59 -23.01
N GLU A 90 6.88 -4.95 -21.95
CA GLU A 90 8.14 -4.22 -21.97
C GLU A 90 9.32 -5.13 -21.59
N SER A 91 10.22 -5.36 -22.54
CA SER A 91 11.39 -6.24 -22.33
C SER A 91 12.29 -5.78 -21.19
N ASN A 92 12.45 -4.46 -21.01
CA ASN A 92 13.25 -3.89 -19.93
C ASN A 92 12.68 -4.19 -18.54
N PHE A 93 11.35 -4.31 -18.42
CA PHE A 93 10.71 -4.67 -17.17
C PHE A 93 10.85 -6.16 -16.88
N ILE A 94 10.54 -7.01 -17.87
CA ILE A 94 10.60 -8.48 -17.70
C ILE A 94 12.01 -8.97 -17.42
N LEU A 95 13.01 -8.48 -18.15
CA LEU A 95 14.41 -8.87 -17.96
C LEU A 95 14.95 -8.42 -16.60
N GLY A 96 14.40 -7.33 -16.05
CA GLY A 96 14.78 -6.76 -14.78
C GLY A 96 16.24 -6.33 -14.72
N VAL A 97 16.70 -6.01 -13.51
CA VAL A 97 18.12 -5.82 -13.21
C VAL A 97 18.62 -7.06 -12.46
N HIS A 98 19.73 -7.64 -12.93
CA HIS A 98 20.34 -8.88 -12.46
C HIS A 98 19.54 -10.17 -12.68
N SER A 99 18.23 -10.17 -12.45
CA SER A 99 17.37 -11.34 -12.69
C SER A 99 15.97 -10.95 -13.16
N PRO A 100 15.35 -11.76 -14.04
CA PRO A 100 14.00 -11.51 -14.54
C PRO A 100 12.96 -11.48 -13.41
N LEU A 101 11.92 -10.65 -13.58
CA LEU A 101 10.74 -10.72 -12.72
C LEU A 101 9.86 -11.88 -13.18
N LEU A 102 9.76 -12.91 -12.33
CA LEU A 102 8.96 -14.11 -12.61
C LEU A 102 7.56 -13.94 -12.01
N VAL A 103 6.62 -13.46 -12.82
CA VAL A 103 5.22 -13.31 -12.39
C VAL A 103 4.26 -13.52 -13.55
N GLU A 104 3.22 -14.32 -13.30
CA GLU A 104 2.09 -14.43 -14.22
C GLU A 104 1.16 -13.23 -14.06
N LYS A 105 0.62 -12.73 -15.18
CA LYS A 105 -0.24 -11.54 -15.18
C LYS A 105 -1.41 -11.66 -14.19
N THR A 106 -2.08 -12.81 -14.16
CA THR A 106 -3.24 -13.04 -13.28
C THR A 106 -2.85 -12.94 -11.82
N ASP A 107 -1.67 -13.43 -11.47
CA ASP A 107 -1.18 -13.43 -10.10
C ASP A 107 -0.76 -12.02 -9.70
N ALA A 108 -0.09 -11.28 -10.59
CA ALA A 108 0.28 -9.88 -10.36
C ALA A 108 -0.95 -8.99 -10.09
N VAL A 109 -2.01 -9.14 -10.90
CA VAL A 109 -3.30 -8.45 -10.70
C VAL A 109 -3.94 -8.86 -9.38
N GLN A 110 -3.97 -10.17 -9.10
CA GLN A 110 -4.56 -10.71 -7.88
C GLN A 110 -3.86 -10.23 -6.61
N MET A 111 -2.52 -10.18 -6.61
CA MET A 111 -1.69 -9.65 -5.53
C MET A 111 -1.90 -8.15 -5.34
N SER A 112 -1.96 -7.38 -6.43
CA SER A 112 -2.16 -5.91 -6.38
C SER A 112 -3.52 -5.58 -5.75
N LEU A 113 -4.57 -6.32 -6.13
CA LEU A 113 -5.90 -6.19 -5.54
C LEU A 113 -5.96 -6.73 -4.11
N GLY A 114 -5.21 -7.79 -3.80
CA GLY A 114 -5.12 -8.32 -2.44
C GLY A 114 -4.54 -7.30 -1.47
N TRP A 115 -3.46 -6.61 -1.87
CA TRP A 115 -2.91 -5.50 -1.10
C TRP A 115 -3.93 -4.37 -0.91
N LEU A 116 -4.63 -3.95 -1.97
CA LEU A 116 -5.67 -2.91 -1.87
C LEU A 116 -6.75 -3.29 -0.83
N MET A 117 -7.22 -4.54 -0.84
CA MET A 117 -8.21 -4.99 0.14
C MET A 117 -7.66 -4.98 1.56
N LEU A 118 -6.41 -5.42 1.74
CA LEU A 118 -5.74 -5.41 3.04
C LEU A 118 -5.55 -3.97 3.55
N HIS A 119 -5.13 -3.04 2.70
CA HIS A 119 -5.00 -1.62 3.03
C HIS A 119 -6.32 -1.03 3.55
N GLU A 120 -7.41 -1.22 2.81
CA GLU A 120 -8.76 -0.76 3.21
C GLU A 120 -9.25 -1.43 4.51
N MET A 121 -8.89 -2.69 4.73
CA MET A 121 -9.14 -3.41 5.98
C MET A 121 -8.32 -2.85 7.16
N GLN A 122 -7.09 -2.40 6.95
CA GLN A 122 -6.25 -1.85 8.02
C GLN A 122 -6.79 -0.53 8.55
N HIS A 123 -7.43 0.30 7.73
CA HIS A 123 -8.15 1.48 8.23
C HIS A 123 -9.19 1.14 9.32
N PHE A 124 -9.81 -0.04 9.24
CA PHE A 124 -10.75 -0.51 10.26
C PHE A 124 -10.05 -1.03 11.51
N VAL A 125 -9.02 -1.88 11.34
CA VAL A 125 -8.31 -2.52 12.47
C VAL A 125 -7.55 -1.49 13.30
N LEU A 126 -6.93 -0.50 12.65
CA LEU A 126 -6.18 0.58 13.27
C LEU A 126 -7.09 1.69 13.85
N GLY A 127 -8.41 1.54 13.78
CA GLY A 127 -9.34 2.52 14.34
C GLY A 127 -9.29 3.90 13.66
N HIS A 128 -8.81 3.99 12.42
CA HIS A 128 -8.66 5.26 11.71
C HIS A 128 -9.96 6.06 11.62
N PHE A 129 -11.11 5.39 11.52
CA PHE A 129 -12.43 6.01 11.54
C PHE A 129 -12.74 6.79 12.83
N ASP A 130 -12.34 6.23 13.99
CA ASP A 130 -12.54 6.88 15.28
C ASP A 130 -11.61 8.10 15.42
N ILE A 131 -10.38 7.98 14.89
CA ILE A 131 -9.41 9.07 14.86
C ILE A 131 -9.93 10.25 14.05
N VAL A 132 -10.41 10.05 12.82
CA VAL A 132 -10.88 11.15 11.96
C VAL A 132 -12.31 11.60 12.28
N GLY A 133 -13.05 10.85 13.10
CA GLY A 133 -14.45 11.10 13.44
C GLY A 133 -15.41 11.06 12.24
N ARG A 134 -15.04 10.32 11.20
CA ARG A 134 -15.80 10.11 9.96
C ARG A 134 -16.08 8.62 9.77
N THR A 135 -17.16 8.31 9.08
CA THR A 135 -17.51 6.93 8.72
C THR A 135 -16.81 6.46 7.46
N PHE A 136 -16.00 7.30 6.81
CA PHE A 136 -15.37 7.00 5.52
C PHE A 136 -13.92 7.48 5.48
N LEU A 137 -13.09 6.70 4.79
CA LEU A 137 -11.71 7.01 4.42
C LEU A 137 -11.53 6.54 2.97
N SER A 138 -10.89 7.35 2.12
CA SER A 138 -10.79 7.06 0.69
C SER A 138 -9.44 7.43 0.12
N GLU A 139 -8.90 6.50 -0.66
CA GLU A 139 -7.63 6.58 -1.39
C GLU A 139 -7.62 7.61 -2.54
N THR A 140 -8.73 8.26 -2.86
CA THR A 140 -8.74 9.33 -3.87
C THR A 140 -9.66 10.46 -3.43
N ALA A 141 -9.35 11.71 -3.82
CA ALA A 141 -10.24 12.82 -3.45
C ALA A 141 -11.64 12.70 -4.09
N ARG A 142 -11.81 11.88 -5.13
CA ARG A 142 -13.12 11.63 -5.72
C ARG A 142 -13.99 10.71 -4.87
N GLY A 143 -13.43 9.65 -4.27
CA GLY A 143 -14.15 8.85 -3.30
C GLY A 143 -14.59 9.69 -2.09
N LYS A 144 -13.78 10.68 -1.69
CA LYS A 144 -14.20 11.68 -0.68
C LYS A 144 -15.41 12.51 -1.11
N ARG A 145 -15.52 12.91 -2.38
CA ARG A 145 -16.70 13.65 -2.89
C ARG A 145 -17.98 12.81 -2.84
N LEU A 146 -17.89 11.51 -3.13
CA LEU A 146 -19.01 10.59 -2.97
C LEU A 146 -19.41 10.46 -1.50
N ALA A 147 -18.41 10.38 -0.62
CA ALA A 147 -18.63 10.26 0.81
C ALA A 147 -19.23 11.51 1.48
N LEU A 148 -18.94 12.72 0.97
CA LEU A 148 -19.59 13.96 1.42
C LEU A 148 -21.12 13.97 1.22
N THR A 149 -21.66 13.05 0.41
CA THR A 149 -23.11 12.91 0.22
C THR A 149 -23.77 11.94 1.21
N SER A 150 -23.01 11.12 1.94
CA SER A 150 -23.53 10.22 2.97
C SER A 150 -23.65 10.96 4.32
N ARG A 151 -24.90 11.10 4.81
CA ARG A 151 -25.24 11.85 6.02
C ARG A 151 -25.03 11.02 7.29
N GLY A 152 -23.80 10.59 7.55
CA GLY A 152 -23.43 10.01 8.84
C GLY A 152 -23.39 11.08 9.95
N VAL A 153 -23.83 10.74 11.17
CA VAL A 153 -23.65 11.61 12.35
C VAL A 153 -22.16 11.62 12.70
N SER A 154 -21.48 12.73 12.44
CA SER A 154 -20.09 12.94 12.85
C SER A 154 -20.02 12.99 14.38
N LYS A 155 -19.21 12.11 14.98
CA LYS A 155 -18.82 12.23 16.39
C LYS A 155 -17.71 13.27 16.48
N THR A 156 -17.64 14.00 17.60
CA THR A 156 -16.49 14.85 17.92
C THR A 156 -15.22 14.02 17.81
N SER A 157 -14.34 14.46 16.93
CA SER A 157 -13.09 13.78 16.61
C SER A 157 -11.96 14.37 17.45
N ILE A 158 -11.04 13.52 17.93
CA ILE A 158 -9.80 13.99 18.55
C ILE A 158 -8.99 14.85 17.55
N PHE A 159 -9.20 14.63 16.25
CA PHE A 159 -8.66 15.45 15.16
C PHE A 159 -9.01 16.94 15.25
N ASP A 160 -10.14 17.29 15.87
CA ASP A 160 -10.57 18.68 15.97
C ASP A 160 -9.77 19.49 17.00
N ASP A 161 -9.15 18.80 17.98
CA ASP A 161 -8.34 19.39 19.03
C ASP A 161 -6.84 19.46 18.67
N LEU A 162 -6.45 18.92 17.50
CA LEU A 162 -5.06 18.96 17.04
C LEU A 162 -4.64 20.34 16.55
N ASP A 163 -3.35 20.65 16.77
CA ASP A 163 -2.70 21.86 16.24
C ASP A 163 -2.89 21.96 14.72
N ALA A 164 -3.19 23.17 14.24
CA ALA A 164 -3.36 23.47 12.81
C ALA A 164 -2.15 23.08 11.95
N THR A 165 -0.95 22.99 12.54
CA THR A 165 0.27 22.52 11.86
C THR A 165 0.33 21.00 11.69
N ILE A 166 -0.29 20.23 12.59
CA ILE A 166 -0.28 18.76 12.59
C ILE A 166 -1.48 18.23 11.81
N LYS A 167 -2.63 18.90 11.91
CA LYS A 167 -3.90 18.49 11.32
C LYS A 167 -3.79 18.06 9.84
N PRO A 168 -3.05 18.76 8.96
CA PRO A 168 -2.88 18.34 7.56
C PRO A 168 -2.05 17.07 7.35
N MET A 169 -1.27 16.66 8.35
CA MET A 169 -0.35 15.52 8.28
C MET A 169 -0.97 14.23 8.84
N VAL A 170 -2.06 14.33 9.61
CA VAL A 170 -2.69 13.15 10.24
C VAL A 170 -3.20 12.17 9.19
N GLU A 171 -4.02 12.60 8.23
CA GLU A 171 -4.53 11.69 7.18
C GLU A 171 -3.35 10.98 6.48
N PRO A 172 -2.30 11.69 5.98
CA PRO A 172 -1.11 11.02 5.46
C PRO A 172 -0.41 10.04 6.41
N CYS A 173 -0.36 10.33 7.72
CA CYS A 173 0.19 9.38 8.71
C CYS A 173 -0.67 8.11 8.81
N LEU A 174 -2.00 8.25 8.83
CA LEU A 174 -2.92 7.10 8.87
C LEU A 174 -2.78 6.23 7.61
N GLU A 175 -2.65 6.86 6.43
CA GLU A 175 -2.39 6.16 5.17
C GLU A 175 -1.07 5.38 5.23
N LEU A 176 0.01 5.95 5.79
CA LEU A 176 1.28 5.22 5.99
C LEU A 176 1.16 4.05 6.98
N GLN A 177 0.33 4.16 8.02
CA GLN A 177 0.08 3.04 8.93
C GLN A 177 -0.67 1.91 8.22
N ALA A 178 -1.75 2.23 7.49
CA ALA A 178 -2.51 1.25 6.71
C ALA A 178 -1.63 0.58 5.64
N ASP A 179 -0.78 1.35 4.96
CA ASP A 179 0.23 0.83 4.05
C ASP A 179 1.19 -0.14 4.73
N HIS A 180 1.76 0.25 5.87
CA HIS A 180 2.75 -0.55 6.59
C HIS A 180 2.19 -1.92 6.96
N ASP A 181 1.01 -1.94 7.58
CA ASP A 181 0.39 -3.19 8.02
C ASP A 181 -0.09 -4.05 6.84
N ALA A 182 -0.56 -3.44 5.75
CA ALA A 182 -0.88 -4.17 4.53
C ALA A 182 0.38 -4.72 3.82
N ILE A 183 1.49 -3.98 3.85
CA ILE A 183 2.79 -4.43 3.34
C ILE A 183 3.26 -5.65 4.11
N ASP A 184 3.27 -5.60 5.45
CA ASP A 184 3.67 -6.72 6.31
C ASP A 184 2.86 -7.98 6.00
N LEU A 185 1.54 -7.85 5.80
CA LEU A 185 0.65 -8.98 5.51
C LEU A 185 0.85 -9.57 4.11
N VAL A 186 1.17 -8.73 3.11
CA VAL A 186 1.39 -9.19 1.73
C VAL A 186 2.78 -9.77 1.55
N LEU A 187 3.81 -9.15 2.11
CA LEU A 187 5.19 -9.63 1.92
C LEU A 187 5.46 -10.94 2.64
N ASP A 188 4.71 -11.21 3.73
CA ASP A 188 4.79 -12.40 4.57
C ASP A 188 6.19 -12.56 5.23
N ALA A 189 6.41 -13.64 5.95
CA ALA A 189 7.65 -13.96 6.61
C ALA A 189 8.81 -14.10 5.61
N TYR A 190 9.98 -13.61 6.01
CA TYR A 190 11.21 -13.78 5.25
C TYR A 190 11.59 -15.26 5.11
N SER A 191 11.85 -15.70 3.88
CA SER A 191 12.36 -17.03 3.54
C SER A 191 13.29 -16.93 2.33
N THR A 192 14.41 -17.66 2.36
CA THR A 192 15.38 -17.72 1.25
C THR A 192 14.84 -18.40 0.00
N ASP A 193 13.84 -19.27 0.17
CA ASP A 193 13.26 -20.04 -0.95
C ASP A 193 12.21 -19.23 -1.74
N GLU A 194 11.73 -18.10 -1.18
CA GLU A 194 10.61 -17.33 -1.70
C GLU A 194 11.02 -15.99 -2.34
N TRP A 195 12.31 -15.71 -2.52
CA TRP A 195 12.80 -14.44 -3.06
C TRP A 195 12.18 -14.02 -4.40
N PRO A 196 11.98 -14.91 -5.39
CA PRO A 196 11.28 -14.54 -6.64
C PRO A 196 9.83 -14.12 -6.41
N SER A 197 9.11 -14.87 -5.56
CA SER A 197 7.73 -14.57 -5.18
C SER A 197 7.64 -13.24 -4.42
N LEU A 198 8.58 -12.98 -3.51
CA LEU A 198 8.69 -11.73 -2.78
C LEU A 198 8.84 -10.53 -3.72
N ARG A 199 9.70 -10.61 -4.75
CA ARG A 199 9.83 -9.55 -5.77
C ARG A 199 8.53 -9.28 -6.50
N ALA A 200 7.79 -10.33 -6.88
CA ALA A 200 6.49 -10.16 -7.53
C ALA A 200 5.48 -9.44 -6.62
N ARG A 201 5.47 -9.75 -5.33
CA ARG A 201 4.62 -9.09 -4.33
C ARG A 201 5.00 -7.62 -4.14
N ILE A 202 6.29 -7.30 -4.06
CA ILE A 202 6.79 -5.91 -3.99
C ILE A 202 6.33 -5.11 -5.22
N ALA A 203 6.49 -5.67 -6.42
CA ALA A 203 6.06 -5.02 -7.65
C ALA A 203 4.53 -4.82 -7.73
N ALA A 204 3.74 -5.77 -7.23
CA ALA A 204 2.28 -5.67 -7.11
C ALA A 204 1.81 -4.55 -6.18
N ILE A 205 2.44 -4.39 -5.02
CA ILE A 205 2.16 -3.28 -4.11
C ILE A 205 2.48 -1.94 -4.79
N ALA A 206 3.68 -1.84 -5.37
CA ALA A 206 4.12 -0.61 -6.05
C ALA A 206 3.21 -0.25 -7.24
N ALA A 207 2.72 -1.23 -7.99
CA ALA A 207 1.78 -1.02 -9.10
C ALA A 207 0.52 -0.29 -8.64
N MET A 208 -0.07 -0.72 -7.53
CA MET A 208 -1.29 -0.12 -6.99
C MET A 208 -1.02 1.30 -6.47
N ILE A 209 0.06 1.50 -5.72
CA ILE A 209 0.49 2.82 -5.22
C ILE A 209 0.64 3.83 -6.37
N MET A 210 1.25 3.42 -7.49
CA MET A 210 1.42 4.29 -8.67
C MET A 210 0.10 4.66 -9.33
N LEU A 211 -0.86 3.74 -9.39
CA LEU A 211 -2.19 4.02 -9.94
C LEU A 211 -2.96 5.01 -9.06
N ILE A 212 -2.88 4.87 -7.73
CA ILE A 212 -3.48 5.80 -6.77
C ILE A 212 -2.93 7.22 -6.99
N GLU A 213 -1.59 7.38 -7.00
CA GLU A 213 -0.96 8.68 -7.24
C GLU A 213 -1.34 9.28 -8.59
N ARG A 214 -1.40 8.45 -9.64
CA ARG A 214 -1.77 8.91 -10.99
C ARG A 214 -3.20 9.44 -11.04
N GLU A 215 -4.13 8.86 -10.29
CA GLU A 215 -5.48 9.39 -10.19
C GLU A 215 -5.53 10.67 -9.35
N ASP A 216 -4.79 10.74 -8.25
CA ASP A 216 -4.71 11.94 -7.43
C ASP A 216 -4.12 13.13 -8.19
N ALA A 217 -3.11 12.90 -9.03
CA ALA A 217 -2.50 13.92 -9.87
C ALA A 217 -3.47 14.56 -10.89
N LYS A 218 -4.61 13.94 -11.18
CA LYS A 218 -5.65 14.51 -12.06
C LYS A 218 -6.47 15.61 -11.38
N LEU A 219 -6.38 15.73 -10.07
CA LEU A 219 -7.18 16.66 -9.29
C LEU A 219 -6.50 18.04 -9.23
N VAL A 220 -7.27 19.09 -9.53
CA VAL A 220 -6.78 20.48 -9.63
C VAL A 220 -6.49 21.10 -8.25
N GLU A 221 -6.96 20.49 -7.16
CA GLU A 221 -6.81 21.01 -5.80
C GLU A 221 -5.63 20.33 -5.08
N ALA A 222 -4.64 21.12 -4.68
CA ALA A 222 -3.35 20.70 -4.10
C ALA A 222 -3.40 20.02 -2.71
N HIS A 223 -4.57 19.56 -2.27
CA HIS A 223 -4.74 18.87 -0.99
C HIS A 223 -4.82 17.36 -1.22
N SER A 224 -3.71 16.76 -1.66
CA SER A 224 -3.59 15.31 -1.62
C SER A 224 -3.66 14.88 -0.15
N SER A 225 -4.56 13.96 0.16
CA SER A 225 -4.61 13.33 1.47
C SER A 225 -3.68 12.14 1.62
N HIS A 226 -3.10 11.68 0.52
CA HIS A 226 -2.16 10.56 0.51
C HIS A 226 -0.74 11.11 0.53
N PRO A 227 0.19 10.42 1.23
CA PRO A 227 1.61 10.60 0.99
C PRO A 227 1.91 10.34 -0.48
N LYS A 228 2.95 10.98 -1.00
CA LYS A 228 3.39 10.73 -2.37
C LYS A 228 3.69 9.25 -2.56
N ALA A 229 3.44 8.72 -3.76
CA ALA A 229 3.86 7.36 -4.11
C ALA A 229 5.33 7.08 -3.77
N ALA A 230 6.24 8.03 -4.01
CA ALA A 230 7.65 7.88 -3.68
C ALA A 230 7.90 7.69 -2.17
N THR A 231 7.08 8.28 -1.30
CA THR A 231 7.14 8.10 0.16
C THR A 231 6.62 6.74 0.58
N ARG A 232 5.50 6.30 0.00
CA ARG A 232 4.93 4.95 0.26
C ARG A 232 5.88 3.85 -0.24
N ILE A 233 6.50 4.04 -1.40
CA ILE A 233 7.55 3.16 -1.95
C ILE A 233 8.81 3.18 -1.10
N PHE A 234 9.21 4.34 -0.56
CA PHE A 234 10.34 4.43 0.37
C PHE A 234 10.10 3.58 1.61
N GLN A 235 8.89 3.62 2.18
CA GLN A 235 8.49 2.75 3.28
C GLN A 235 8.51 1.26 2.88
N LEU A 236 7.93 0.90 1.74
CA LEU A 236 7.93 -0.47 1.21
C LEU A 236 9.34 -1.04 1.07
N LEU A 237 10.23 -0.37 0.31
CA LEU A 237 11.57 -0.89 0.08
C LEU A 237 12.45 -0.77 1.33
N GLY A 238 12.20 0.23 2.18
CA GLY A 238 12.78 0.32 3.52
C GLY A 238 12.47 -0.94 4.33
N HIS A 239 11.20 -1.33 4.44
CA HIS A 239 10.77 -2.57 5.09
C HIS A 239 11.43 -3.80 4.45
N VAL A 240 11.42 -3.92 3.12
CA VAL A 240 12.05 -5.05 2.40
C VAL A 240 13.52 -5.20 2.79
N THR A 241 14.27 -4.09 2.88
CA THR A 241 15.68 -4.15 3.28
C THR A 241 15.89 -4.59 4.74
N GLU A 242 14.86 -4.59 5.59
CA GLU A 242 14.91 -5.04 6.99
C GLU A 242 14.41 -6.47 7.18
N MET A 243 13.66 -7.02 6.23
CA MET A 243 13.03 -8.35 6.34
C MET A 243 13.94 -9.45 6.89
N PRO A 244 15.22 -9.60 6.47
CA PRO A 244 16.10 -10.63 7.02
C PRO A 244 16.34 -10.51 8.53
N LEU A 245 16.20 -9.31 9.10
CA LEU A 245 16.45 -9.02 10.51
C LEU A 245 15.19 -9.03 11.38
N ILE A 246 13.99 -8.95 10.79
CA ILE A 246 12.73 -8.80 11.53
C ILE A 246 12.52 -9.95 12.53
N LEU A 247 12.78 -11.19 12.13
CA LEU A 247 12.62 -12.34 13.03
C LEU A 247 13.55 -12.26 14.25
N ALA A 248 14.80 -11.87 14.03
CA ALA A 248 15.79 -11.72 15.10
C ALA A 248 15.41 -10.59 16.06
N GLN A 249 14.92 -9.46 15.53
CA GLN A 249 14.39 -8.35 16.31
C GLN A 249 13.17 -8.74 17.13
N ARG A 250 12.18 -9.42 16.52
CA ARG A 250 10.98 -9.92 17.23
C ARG A 250 11.35 -10.87 18.35
N LYS A 251 12.29 -11.80 18.10
CA LYS A 251 12.78 -12.73 19.13
C LYS A 251 13.45 -11.99 20.29
N ALA A 252 14.24 -10.96 20.02
CA ALA A 252 14.83 -10.13 21.06
C ALA A 252 13.77 -9.44 21.93
N VAL A 253 12.75 -8.83 21.32
CA VAL A 253 11.63 -8.18 22.02
C VAL A 253 10.85 -9.17 22.89
N LEU A 254 10.47 -10.32 22.33
CA LEU A 254 9.71 -11.37 23.06
C LEU A 254 10.49 -11.92 24.27
N ASN A 255 11.82 -11.96 24.18
CA ASN A 255 12.69 -12.39 25.26
C ASN A 255 13.08 -11.26 26.24
N GLY A 256 12.61 -10.03 26.00
CA GLY A 256 13.02 -8.86 26.79
C GLY A 256 14.51 -8.54 26.69
N ALA A 257 15.18 -8.95 25.61
CA ALA A 257 16.59 -8.74 25.40
C ALA A 257 16.87 -7.30 24.93
N ALA A 258 17.90 -6.67 25.52
CA ALA A 258 18.30 -5.32 25.13
C ALA A 258 18.95 -5.25 23.73
N ASN A 259 19.46 -6.38 23.22
CA ASN A 259 20.09 -6.49 21.92
C ASN A 259 19.67 -7.80 21.24
N VAL A 260 19.73 -7.82 19.91
CA VAL A 260 19.55 -9.03 19.09
C VAL A 260 20.71 -10.00 19.31
N ASP A 261 20.42 -11.29 19.45
CA ASP A 261 21.46 -12.33 19.52
C ASP A 261 22.18 -12.39 18.16
N PRO A 262 23.52 -12.25 18.11
CA PRO A 262 24.27 -12.36 16.86
C PRO A 262 24.03 -13.67 16.09
N ASN A 263 23.64 -14.76 16.79
CA ASN A 263 23.32 -16.04 16.15
C ASN A 263 21.94 -16.06 15.48
N ASP A 264 21.07 -15.11 15.81
CA ASP A 264 19.75 -14.97 15.18
C ASP A 264 19.80 -14.09 13.91
N ILE A 265 20.92 -13.39 13.69
CA ILE A 265 21.12 -12.54 12.51
C ILE A 265 21.59 -13.40 11.33
N PRO A 266 20.98 -13.26 10.14
CA PRO A 266 21.46 -13.93 8.93
C PRO A 266 22.93 -13.63 8.61
N SER A 267 23.61 -14.59 7.97
CA SER A 267 25.01 -14.43 7.58
C SER A 267 25.22 -13.22 6.65
N ASN A 268 26.45 -12.69 6.61
CA ASN A 268 26.80 -11.61 5.67
C ASN A 268 26.63 -12.04 4.21
N GLU A 269 26.90 -13.31 3.91
CA GLU A 269 26.71 -13.92 2.60
C GLU A 269 25.23 -13.91 2.21
N GLU A 270 24.34 -14.28 3.13
CA GLU A 270 22.90 -14.28 2.91
C GLU A 270 22.36 -12.85 2.73
N GLN A 271 22.72 -11.91 3.61
CA GLN A 271 22.33 -10.50 3.47
C GLN A 271 22.81 -9.90 2.14
N SER A 272 24.03 -10.22 1.73
CA SER A 272 24.59 -9.78 0.44
C SER A 272 23.85 -10.40 -0.75
N ALA A 273 23.45 -11.66 -0.64
CA ALA A 273 22.66 -12.34 -1.67
C ALA A 273 21.24 -11.74 -1.77
N PHE A 274 20.56 -11.55 -0.64
CA PHE A 274 19.25 -10.92 -0.58
C PHE A 274 19.26 -9.50 -1.16
N ASN A 275 20.29 -8.71 -0.85
CA ASN A 275 20.44 -7.37 -1.41
C ASN A 275 20.57 -7.39 -2.94
N ARG A 276 21.38 -8.31 -3.47
CA ARG A 276 21.63 -8.46 -4.91
C ARG A 276 20.43 -9.01 -5.67
N GLU A 277 19.68 -9.92 -5.07
CA GLU A 277 18.64 -10.71 -5.74
C GLU A 277 17.23 -10.19 -5.51
N VAL A 278 17.00 -9.44 -4.43
CA VAL A 278 15.68 -8.90 -4.06
C VAL A 278 15.70 -7.38 -3.97
N VAL A 279 16.49 -6.80 -3.06
CA VAL A 279 16.39 -5.36 -2.72
C VAL A 279 16.71 -4.46 -3.91
N ILE A 280 17.90 -4.63 -4.52
CA ILE A 280 18.34 -3.80 -5.63
C ILE A 280 17.45 -4.00 -6.86
N PRO A 281 17.17 -5.25 -7.30
CA PRO A 281 16.26 -5.47 -8.41
C PRO A 281 14.86 -4.88 -8.18
N SER A 282 14.30 -4.99 -6.96
CA SER A 282 12.98 -4.42 -6.65
C SER A 282 12.91 -2.92 -6.83
N PHE A 283 13.97 -2.16 -6.46
CA PHE A 283 14.03 -0.73 -6.74
C PHE A 283 13.92 -0.43 -8.24
N PHE A 284 14.64 -1.20 -9.07
CA PHE A 284 14.59 -1.01 -10.52
C PHE A 284 13.29 -1.51 -11.14
N ASP A 285 12.67 -2.56 -10.60
CA ASP A 285 11.34 -3.01 -11.01
C ASP A 285 10.33 -1.88 -10.80
N VAL A 286 10.37 -1.22 -9.65
CA VAL A 286 9.53 -0.06 -9.32
C VAL A 286 9.79 1.10 -10.27
N VAL A 287 11.05 1.47 -10.55
CA VAL A 287 11.38 2.54 -11.49
C VAL A 287 10.87 2.23 -12.90
N ASN A 288 11.06 0.99 -13.37
CA ASN A 288 10.57 0.57 -14.67
C ASN A 288 9.04 0.56 -14.72
N LEU A 289 8.37 0.11 -13.67
CA LEU A 289 6.92 0.10 -13.59
C LEU A 289 6.35 1.53 -13.59
N ALA A 290 7.00 2.48 -12.91
CA ALA A 290 6.60 3.89 -12.93
C ALA A 290 6.68 4.48 -14.35
N ARG A 291 7.72 4.14 -15.12
CA ARG A 291 7.82 4.53 -16.54
C ARG A 291 6.69 3.95 -17.37
N VAL A 292 6.37 2.67 -17.19
CA VAL A 292 5.23 2.02 -17.87
C VAL A 292 3.91 2.69 -17.51
N ALA A 293 3.71 3.05 -16.25
CA ALA A 293 2.52 3.75 -15.78
C ALA A 293 2.42 5.21 -16.30
N GLY A 294 3.46 5.74 -16.94
CA GLY A 294 3.57 7.14 -17.35
C GLY A 294 3.73 8.10 -16.17
N ALA A 295 4.30 7.63 -15.06
CA ALA A 295 4.42 8.35 -13.80
C ALA A 295 5.85 8.85 -13.56
N ASP A 296 6.39 9.65 -14.50
CA ASP A 296 7.78 10.14 -14.45
C ASP A 296 8.08 10.97 -13.20
N SER A 297 7.08 11.63 -12.61
CA SER A 297 7.23 12.35 -11.34
C SER A 297 7.67 11.42 -10.20
N ILE A 298 7.19 10.18 -10.18
CA ILE A 298 7.56 9.17 -9.17
C ILE A 298 9.04 8.79 -9.34
N CYS A 299 9.50 8.57 -10.57
CA CYS A 299 10.93 8.30 -10.85
C CYS A 299 11.83 9.43 -10.32
N ASN A 300 11.45 10.69 -10.58
CA ASN A 300 12.21 11.84 -10.11
C ASN A 300 12.20 11.98 -8.58
N ASP A 301 11.06 11.71 -7.94
CA ASP A 301 10.92 11.80 -6.48
C ASP A 301 11.63 10.66 -5.72
N LEU A 302 11.76 9.48 -6.34
CA LEU A 302 12.57 8.36 -5.84
C LEU A 302 14.08 8.64 -5.97
N GLY A 303 14.48 9.41 -6.98
CA GLY A 303 15.87 9.77 -7.23
C GLY A 303 16.75 8.60 -7.67
N GLU A 304 18.06 8.80 -7.61
CA GLU A 304 19.05 7.77 -7.97
C GLU A 304 19.14 6.68 -6.89
N ALA A 305 19.39 5.44 -7.30
CA ALA A 305 19.47 4.30 -6.39
C ALA A 305 20.44 4.51 -5.21
N SER A 306 21.60 5.14 -5.46
CA SER A 306 22.59 5.43 -4.42
C SER A 306 22.07 6.40 -3.36
N ASP A 307 21.28 7.39 -3.75
CA ASP A 307 20.71 8.36 -2.83
C ASP A 307 19.56 7.72 -2.05
N PHE A 308 18.70 6.98 -2.74
CA PHE A 308 17.62 6.21 -2.15
C PHE A 308 18.11 5.25 -1.06
N PHE A 309 19.10 4.40 -1.36
CA PHE A 309 19.62 3.43 -0.38
C PHE A 309 20.45 4.09 0.74
N CYS A 310 21.07 5.24 0.48
CA CYS A 310 21.69 6.05 1.54
C CYS A 310 20.64 6.60 2.51
N ASP A 311 19.50 7.06 1.97
CA ASP A 311 18.37 7.55 2.76
C ASP A 311 17.75 6.42 3.59
N VAL A 312 17.55 5.23 3.02
CA VAL A 312 17.09 4.04 3.75
C VAL A 312 18.04 3.72 4.89
N GLY A 313 19.36 3.66 4.65
CA GLY A 313 20.35 3.43 5.70
C GLY A 313 20.30 4.48 6.82
N THR A 314 20.01 5.73 6.48
CA THR A 314 19.85 6.82 7.46
C THR A 314 18.57 6.65 8.28
N ALA A 315 17.45 6.32 7.64
CA ALA A 315 16.16 6.10 8.29
C ALA A 315 16.24 4.95 9.32
N LYS A 316 16.88 3.84 8.96
CA LYS A 316 17.05 2.66 9.84
C LYS A 316 17.78 2.92 11.13
N MET A 317 18.69 3.88 11.17
CA MET A 317 19.40 4.23 12.41
C MET A 317 18.48 4.86 13.45
N GLY A 318 17.25 5.27 13.08
CA GLY A 318 16.28 5.88 13.99
C GLY A 318 16.71 7.24 14.55
N ASN A 319 17.80 7.82 14.04
CA ASN A 319 18.33 9.08 14.51
C ASN A 319 17.63 10.25 13.82
N VAL A 320 16.58 10.78 14.44
CA VAL A 320 15.79 11.93 13.93
C VAL A 320 16.65 13.13 13.56
N SER A 321 17.78 13.37 14.25
CA SER A 321 18.66 14.49 13.91
C SER A 321 19.34 14.33 12.54
N ALA A 322 19.53 13.09 12.08
CA ALA A 322 20.11 12.77 10.79
C ALA A 322 19.11 12.92 9.63
N PHE A 323 17.80 12.97 9.90
CA PHE A 323 16.77 13.07 8.86
C PHE A 323 16.87 14.35 8.02
N LYS A 324 17.49 15.41 8.57
CA LYS A 324 17.80 16.65 7.81
C LYS A 324 18.73 16.41 6.62
N GLY A 325 19.48 15.31 6.62
CA GLY A 325 20.41 14.94 5.56
C GLY A 325 19.83 14.04 4.47
N LEU A 326 18.55 13.66 4.56
CA LEU A 326 17.89 12.84 3.54
C LEU A 326 17.85 13.58 2.20
N ARG A 327 18.00 12.86 1.09
CA ARG A 327 18.24 13.43 -0.25
C ARG A 327 17.00 13.41 -1.12
N THR A 328 16.34 12.26 -1.19
CA THR A 328 15.18 12.00 -2.05
C THR A 328 13.92 12.68 -1.51
N SER A 329 12.98 13.03 -2.40
CA SER A 329 11.71 13.65 -2.01
C SER A 329 10.89 12.70 -1.14
N GLY A 330 10.85 11.41 -1.54
CA GLY A 330 10.12 10.36 -0.82
C GLY A 330 10.58 10.21 0.62
N ALA A 331 11.90 10.13 0.85
CA ALA A 331 12.47 9.98 2.19
C ALA A 331 12.25 11.21 3.08
N LYS A 332 12.34 12.43 2.51
CA LYS A 332 12.08 13.67 3.27
C LYS A 332 10.65 13.72 3.79
N GLN A 333 9.66 13.49 2.92
CA GLN A 333 8.27 13.46 3.36
C GLN A 333 8.02 12.31 4.33
N TRP A 334 8.64 11.13 4.12
CA TRP A 334 8.55 10.02 5.08
C TRP A 334 9.05 10.45 6.47
N ALA A 335 10.20 11.13 6.55
CA ALA A 335 10.78 11.58 7.81
C ALA A 335 9.92 12.63 8.53
N ASP A 336 9.30 13.54 7.77
CA ASP A 336 8.36 14.51 8.33
C ASP A 336 7.12 13.80 8.91
N LEU A 337 6.60 12.79 8.19
CA LEU A 337 5.41 12.04 8.61
C LEU A 337 5.69 11.09 9.78
N VAL A 338 6.83 10.39 9.83
CA VAL A 338 7.10 9.42 10.90
C VAL A 338 7.23 10.10 12.27
N VAL A 339 7.82 11.30 12.33
CA VAL A 339 7.92 12.08 13.57
C VAL A 339 6.54 12.51 14.06
N VAL A 340 5.66 12.93 13.13
CA VAL A 340 4.28 13.28 13.46
C VAL A 340 3.49 12.04 13.87
N ASN A 341 3.71 10.91 13.20
CA ASN A 341 3.05 9.64 13.47
C ASN A 341 3.28 9.16 14.90
N GLU A 342 4.52 9.24 15.39
CA GLU A 342 4.84 8.86 16.77
C GLU A 342 4.13 9.77 17.79
N ARG A 343 4.05 11.08 17.51
CA ARG A 343 3.28 12.01 18.36
C ARG A 343 1.78 11.71 18.33
N ILE A 344 1.25 11.32 17.17
CA ILE A 344 -0.15 10.93 17.00
C ILE A 344 -0.45 9.67 17.85
N LYS A 345 0.42 8.65 17.80
CA LYS A 345 0.28 7.44 18.64
C LYS A 345 0.29 7.77 20.13
N GLU A 346 1.20 8.64 20.59
CA GLU A 346 1.26 9.06 21.99
C GLU A 346 -0.03 9.74 22.46
N LEU A 347 -0.60 10.62 21.63
CA LEU A 347 -1.85 11.33 21.95
C LEU A 347 -3.01 10.34 22.09
N PHE A 348 -3.11 9.39 21.17
CA PHE A 348 -4.24 8.46 21.16
C PHE A 348 -4.11 7.34 22.20
N ALA A 349 -2.89 6.93 22.54
CA ALA A 349 -2.65 6.03 23.66
C ALA A 349 -3.13 6.62 25.00
N GLN A 350 -3.03 7.94 25.18
CA GLN A 350 -3.53 8.63 26.38
C GLN A 350 -5.05 8.62 26.49
N ASP A 351 -5.76 8.56 25.36
CA ASP A 351 -7.23 8.49 25.29
C ASP A 351 -7.78 7.04 25.30
N GLY A 352 -6.91 6.04 25.50
CA GLY A 352 -7.28 4.64 25.57
C GLY A 352 -7.56 3.99 24.21
N LEU A 353 -7.20 4.65 23.12
CA LEU A 353 -7.18 4.06 21.78
C LEU A 353 -5.84 3.33 21.59
N VAL A 354 -5.90 2.09 21.12
CA VAL A 354 -4.70 1.30 20.77
C VAL A 354 -4.52 1.42 19.26
N ILE A 355 -3.35 1.94 18.85
CA ILE A 355 -2.96 2.15 17.46
C ILE A 355 -1.52 1.73 17.28
#